data_AF-A0A6J2J9R3-F1
#
_entry.id   AF-A0A6J2J9R3-F1
#
_cell.length_a   1.000
_cell.length_b   1.000
_cell.length_c   1.000
_cell.angle_alpha   90.00
_cell.angle_beta   90.00
_cell.angle_gamma   90.00
#
_symmetry.space_group_name_H-M   'P 1'
#
loop_
_entity.id
_entity.type
_entity.pdbx_description
1 polymer ?
#
loop_
_entity_poly.entity_id
_entity_poly.type
_entity_poly.pdbx_seq_one_letter_code
_entity_poly.pdbx_strand_id
1 'polypeptide(L)'
;MSGKSDIWNHFIKKDLGALGGTCKYCHQEVKTKGNTTNLRNHLLRRHPTIKTVDDTTLDIVPVPDLQNVDNSDTESVASSTASTSVLKQQTLTSCLTNIKSFGDNGVKRGQITNEIVFMIAKDGLPLNTVEKTGFNYLMKVVAPLYKVPARTTITHMIDDKYDILSTQLKLKIQEVEALSLTADVWTDSHNSQSYLVLTGHCIYENK
;
A
#
# COMPACT_ATOMS: atom_id res chain seq x y z
N MET A 1 1.54 -34.94 -23.22
CA MET A 1 0.11 -35.32 -23.29
C MET A 1 -0.63 -34.49 -22.26
N SER A 2 -1.57 -33.64 -22.70
CA SER A 2 -2.19 -32.57 -21.90
C SER A 2 -3.11 -33.15 -20.81
N GLY A 3 -2.74 -32.95 -19.55
CA GLY A 3 -3.51 -33.38 -18.38
C GLY A 3 -4.83 -32.62 -18.30
N LYS A 4 -5.96 -33.34 -18.35
CA LYS A 4 -7.28 -32.75 -18.16
C LYS A 4 -7.38 -32.29 -16.69
N SER A 5 -7.67 -31.01 -16.47
CA SER A 5 -7.83 -30.43 -15.14
C SER A 5 -8.86 -31.20 -14.29
N ASP A 6 -8.46 -31.59 -13.07
CA ASP A 6 -9.25 -32.37 -12.08
C ASP A 6 -10.52 -31.67 -11.58
N ILE A 7 -10.69 -30.39 -11.94
CA ILE A 7 -11.86 -29.58 -11.60
C ILE A 7 -13.19 -30.19 -12.05
N TRP A 8 -13.19 -30.99 -13.12
CA TRP A 8 -14.40 -31.64 -13.63
C TRP A 8 -14.92 -32.78 -12.74
N ASN A 9 -14.15 -33.25 -11.75
CA ASN A 9 -14.64 -34.21 -10.77
C ASN A 9 -15.78 -33.63 -9.90
N HIS A 10 -15.82 -32.30 -9.79
CA HIS A 10 -16.77 -31.55 -8.97
C HIS A 10 -17.99 -31.02 -9.72
N PHE A 11 -18.04 -31.20 -11.05
CA PHE A 11 -19.09 -30.66 -11.91
C PHE A 11 -19.65 -31.71 -12.87
N ILE A 12 -20.94 -31.64 -13.17
CA ILE A 12 -21.59 -32.42 -14.22
C ILE A 12 -21.58 -31.57 -15.49
N LYS A 13 -20.94 -32.04 -16.56
CA LYS A 13 -20.91 -31.34 -17.85
C LYS A 13 -22.32 -31.26 -18.43
N LYS A 14 -22.67 -30.10 -19.00
CA LYS A 14 -23.85 -30.00 -19.87
C LYS A 14 -23.54 -30.61 -21.23
N ASP A 15 -24.54 -31.25 -21.83
CA ASP A 15 -24.41 -31.94 -23.12
C ASP A 15 -24.03 -31.02 -24.29
N LEU A 16 -23.62 -31.68 -25.37
CA LEU A 16 -22.94 -31.20 -26.57
C LEU A 16 -23.46 -29.84 -27.08
N GLY A 17 -22.71 -28.78 -26.74
CA GLY A 17 -22.86 -27.42 -27.29
C GLY A 17 -22.81 -26.31 -26.24
N ALA A 18 -23.10 -26.61 -24.97
CA ALA A 18 -23.07 -25.62 -23.89
C ALA A 18 -21.73 -25.61 -23.15
N LEU A 19 -21.02 -24.48 -23.17
CA LEU A 19 -19.81 -24.28 -22.36
C LEU A 19 -20.18 -24.09 -20.88
N GLY A 20 -20.07 -25.15 -20.08
CA GLY A 20 -20.27 -25.08 -18.63
C GLY A 20 -20.58 -26.42 -17.98
N GLY A 21 -20.91 -26.36 -16.69
CA GLY A 21 -21.33 -27.51 -15.92
C GLY A 21 -22.12 -27.13 -14.67
N THR A 22 -22.86 -28.09 -14.14
CA THR A 22 -23.64 -27.96 -12.91
C THR A 22 -22.81 -28.45 -11.73
N CYS A 23 -22.70 -27.64 -10.67
CA CYS A 23 -21.97 -28.01 -9.46
C CYS A 23 -22.64 -29.21 -8.77
N LYS A 24 -21.88 -30.21 -8.37
CA LYS A 24 -22.42 -31.40 -7.68
C LYS A 24 -22.87 -31.14 -6.24
N TYR A 25 -22.47 -30.01 -5.65
CA TYR A 25 -22.66 -29.72 -4.22
C TYR A 25 -23.77 -28.71 -3.94
N CYS A 26 -23.88 -27.66 -4.76
CA CYS A 26 -24.97 -26.68 -4.64
C CYS A 26 -25.93 -26.68 -5.83
N HIS A 27 -25.71 -27.54 -6.83
CA HIS A 27 -26.53 -27.64 -8.04
C HIS A 27 -26.63 -26.35 -8.87
N GLN A 28 -25.80 -25.33 -8.58
CA GLN A 28 -25.73 -24.11 -9.36
C GLN A 28 -25.05 -24.36 -10.72
N GLU A 29 -25.64 -23.80 -11.78
CA GLU A 29 -25.03 -23.82 -13.11
C GLU A 29 -23.90 -22.79 -13.24
N VAL A 30 -22.74 -23.24 -13.70
CA VAL A 30 -21.56 -22.40 -13.93
C VAL A 30 -21.15 -22.46 -15.39
N LYS A 31 -21.25 -21.32 -16.07
CA LYS A 31 -20.84 -21.18 -17.48
C LYS A 31 -19.33 -21.04 -17.58
N THR A 32 -18.73 -21.69 -18.56
CA THR A 32 -17.31 -21.52 -18.90
C THR A 32 -17.17 -20.71 -20.19
N LYS A 33 -16.02 -20.05 -20.36
CA LYS A 33 -15.67 -19.30 -21.58
C LYS A 33 -14.32 -19.79 -22.13
N GLY A 34 -14.24 -21.07 -22.47
CA GLY A 34 -13.03 -21.71 -23.02
C GLY A 34 -11.99 -22.18 -22.01
N ASN A 35 -12.17 -21.94 -20.70
CA ASN A 35 -11.33 -22.48 -19.63
C ASN A 35 -12.15 -22.87 -18.37
N THR A 36 -11.50 -23.38 -17.33
CA THR A 36 -12.13 -23.87 -16.10
C THR A 36 -12.06 -22.90 -14.91
N THR A 37 -11.57 -21.68 -15.10
CA THR A 37 -11.37 -20.69 -14.02
C THR A 37 -12.66 -20.37 -13.26
N ASN A 38 -13.79 -20.28 -13.96
CA ASN A 38 -15.10 -20.03 -13.36
C ASN A 38 -15.55 -21.15 -12.41
N LEU A 39 -15.22 -22.40 -12.76
CA LEU A 39 -15.54 -23.58 -11.96
C LEU A 39 -14.69 -23.59 -10.67
N ARG A 40 -13.40 -23.25 -10.79
CA ARG A 40 -12.49 -23.12 -9.64
C ARG A 40 -12.95 -22.03 -8.67
N ASN A 41 -13.27 -20.83 -9.19
CA ASN A 41 -13.73 -19.72 -8.35
C ASN A 41 -15.08 -20.02 -7.68
N HIS A 42 -15.94 -20.79 -8.34
CA HIS A 42 -17.18 -21.24 -7.73
C HIS A 42 -16.92 -22.14 -6.52
N LEU A 43 -16.03 -23.14 -6.62
CA LEU A 43 -15.68 -24.01 -5.49
C LEU A 43 -15.05 -23.22 -4.35
N LEU A 44 -14.08 -22.33 -4.64
CA LEU A 44 -13.42 -21.54 -3.60
C LEU A 44 -14.40 -20.65 -2.82
N ARG A 45 -15.44 -20.13 -3.47
CA ARG A 45 -16.39 -19.19 -2.85
C ARG A 45 -17.58 -19.87 -2.18
N ARG A 46 -18.11 -20.94 -2.78
CA ARG A 46 -19.34 -21.61 -2.31
C ARG A 46 -19.04 -22.91 -1.57
N HIS A 47 -17.87 -23.49 -1.77
CA HIS A 47 -17.46 -24.76 -1.17
C HIS A 47 -15.99 -24.73 -0.69
N PRO A 48 -15.61 -23.83 0.25
CA PRO A 48 -14.22 -23.63 0.66
C PRO A 48 -13.54 -24.88 1.27
N THR A 49 -14.35 -25.83 1.75
CA THR A 49 -13.89 -27.10 2.33
C THR A 49 -13.45 -28.14 1.30
N ILE A 50 -13.68 -27.90 0.01
CA ILE A 50 -13.33 -28.81 -1.08
C ILE A 50 -11.94 -28.47 -1.61
N LYS A 51 -10.94 -29.27 -1.23
CA LYS A 51 -9.56 -29.13 -1.69
C LYS A 51 -9.42 -29.64 -3.12
N THR A 52 -9.02 -28.79 -4.07
CA THR A 52 -8.62 -29.22 -5.43
C THR A 52 -7.10 -29.43 -5.47
N VAL A 53 -6.62 -30.53 -6.05
CA VAL A 53 -5.26 -31.10 -5.86
C VAL A 53 -4.12 -30.37 -6.61
N ASP A 54 -4.36 -29.23 -7.26
CA ASP A 54 -3.30 -28.47 -7.96
C ASP A 54 -2.56 -27.50 -7.01
N ASP A 55 -2.07 -28.01 -5.87
CA ASP A 55 -1.45 -27.20 -4.79
C ASP A 55 0.03 -27.55 -4.53
N THR A 56 0.78 -27.90 -5.59
CA THR A 56 2.24 -28.03 -5.53
C THR A 56 2.88 -27.13 -6.57
N THR A 57 2.99 -25.83 -6.27
CA THR A 57 4.20 -25.00 -6.47
C THR A 57 3.94 -23.55 -6.07
N LEU A 58 4.74 -23.10 -5.10
CA LEU A 58 5.00 -21.72 -4.64
C LEU A 58 4.00 -21.14 -3.63
N ASP A 59 4.49 -21.09 -2.39
CA ASP A 59 3.90 -20.49 -1.20
C ASP A 59 3.41 -19.05 -1.44
N ILE A 60 2.11 -18.92 -1.68
CA ILE A 60 1.34 -17.71 -1.40
C ILE A 60 0.45 -18.08 -0.23
N VAL A 61 0.87 -17.73 0.98
CA VAL A 61 -0.01 -17.73 2.14
C VAL A 61 -1.15 -16.74 1.84
N PRO A 62 -2.42 -17.16 1.79
CA PRO A 62 -3.52 -16.22 1.69
C PRO A 62 -3.61 -15.46 3.02
N VAL A 63 -3.21 -14.19 3.01
CA VAL A 63 -3.56 -13.27 4.10
C VAL A 63 -5.08 -13.10 4.05
N PRO A 64 -5.80 -13.17 5.19
CA PRO A 64 -7.25 -13.03 5.20
C PRO A 64 -7.65 -11.67 4.64
N ASP A 65 -8.53 -11.67 3.63
CA ASP A 65 -9.11 -10.44 3.08
C ASP A 65 -10.07 -9.88 4.13
N LEU A 66 -9.61 -8.85 4.84
CA LEU A 66 -10.45 -7.98 5.65
C LEU A 66 -11.26 -7.08 4.72
N GLN A 67 -12.38 -7.59 4.19
CA GLN A 67 -13.48 -6.73 3.78
C GLN A 67 -14.85 -7.32 4.14
N ASN A 68 -15.54 -6.52 4.95
CA ASN A 68 -16.99 -6.35 5.05
C ASN A 68 -17.76 -7.42 5.83
N VAL A 69 -17.88 -7.11 7.12
CA VAL A 69 -19.07 -7.40 7.92
C VAL A 69 -20.28 -6.78 7.20
N ASP A 70 -21.10 -7.61 6.57
CA ASP A 70 -22.47 -7.26 6.23
C ASP A 70 -23.35 -7.84 7.34
N ASN A 71 -24.01 -6.94 8.06
CA ASN A 71 -24.85 -7.21 9.20
C ASN A 71 -26.26 -7.49 8.65
N SER A 72 -26.77 -8.70 8.87
CA SER A 72 -28.18 -9.00 8.60
C SER A 72 -29.05 -8.41 9.70
N ASP A 73 -29.86 -7.41 9.38
CA ASP A 73 -30.91 -6.88 10.26
C ASP A 73 -32.20 -7.73 10.19
N THR A 74 -32.69 -8.13 11.35
CA THR A 74 -34.10 -8.24 11.77
C THR A 74 -34.05 -8.16 13.31
N GLU A 75 -34.73 -7.29 14.08
CA GLU A 75 -35.90 -6.44 13.89
C GLU A 75 -35.95 -5.34 15.00
N SER A 76 -36.62 -4.23 14.67
CA SER A 76 -37.47 -3.37 15.52
C SER A 76 -36.94 -2.06 16.15
N VAL A 77 -37.58 -0.97 15.66
CA VAL A 77 -37.97 0.32 16.26
C VAL A 77 -36.94 1.21 16.99
N ALA A 78 -36.50 2.29 16.32
CA ALA A 78 -36.86 3.69 16.63
C ALA A 78 -36.03 4.70 15.81
N SER A 79 -36.67 5.80 15.41
CA SER A 79 -36.17 6.92 14.61
C SER A 79 -34.75 7.41 14.94
N SER A 80 -33.91 7.56 13.91
CA SER A 80 -32.95 8.67 13.75
C SER A 80 -32.43 8.73 12.31
N THR A 81 -32.53 9.91 11.70
CA THR A 81 -32.11 10.24 10.34
C THR A 81 -30.62 9.96 10.10
N ALA A 82 -30.31 8.89 9.36
CA ALA A 82 -28.96 8.57 8.90
C ALA A 82 -28.90 8.74 7.38
N SER A 83 -28.10 9.70 6.92
CA SER A 83 -27.77 9.89 5.51
C SER A 83 -27.02 8.66 5.00
N THR A 84 -27.72 7.74 4.34
CA THR A 84 -27.14 6.59 3.68
C THR A 84 -26.21 7.10 2.58
N SER A 85 -24.89 6.93 2.74
CA SER A 85 -23.93 7.24 1.69
C SER A 85 -24.11 6.22 0.57
N VAL A 86 -24.93 6.56 -0.43
CA VAL A 86 -25.10 5.75 -1.64
C VAL A 86 -23.71 5.59 -2.27
N LEU A 87 -23.19 4.36 -2.30
CA LEU A 87 -21.93 4.04 -2.98
C LEU A 87 -22.14 4.28 -4.48
N LYS A 88 -21.76 5.47 -4.92
CA LYS A 88 -21.90 5.90 -6.32
C LYS A 88 -20.88 5.14 -7.14
N GLN A 89 -21.35 4.41 -8.15
CA GLN A 89 -20.47 3.69 -9.07
C GLN A 89 -19.47 4.69 -9.70
N GLN A 90 -18.17 4.39 -9.56
CA GLN A 90 -17.13 5.21 -10.18
C GLN A 90 -17.22 5.14 -11.70
N THR A 91 -17.03 6.28 -12.35
CA THR A 91 -16.97 6.34 -13.82
C THR A 91 -15.65 5.75 -14.31
N LEU A 92 -15.64 5.23 -15.54
CA LEU A 92 -14.40 4.75 -16.17
C LEU A 92 -13.32 5.85 -16.23
N THR A 93 -13.73 7.09 -16.50
CA THR A 93 -12.84 8.25 -16.46
C THR A 93 -12.22 8.43 -15.08
N SER A 94 -13.01 8.32 -14.01
CA SER A 94 -12.51 8.40 -12.63
C SER A 94 -11.48 7.30 -12.34
N CYS A 95 -11.75 6.06 -12.75
CA CYS A 95 -10.83 4.95 -12.58
C CYS A 95 -9.50 5.18 -13.33
N LEU A 96 -9.58 5.64 -14.58
CA LEU A 96 -8.40 5.92 -15.40
C LEU A 96 -7.56 7.08 -14.84
N THR A 97 -8.21 8.15 -14.39
CA THR A 97 -7.55 9.28 -13.74
C THR A 97 -6.86 8.83 -12.46
N ASN A 98 -7.49 7.97 -11.67
CA ASN A 98 -6.89 7.41 -10.47
C ASN A 98 -5.62 6.59 -10.79
N ILE A 99 -5.65 5.74 -11.82
CA ILE A 99 -4.45 4.99 -12.24
C ILE A 99 -3.33 5.94 -12.69
N LYS A 100 -3.65 6.96 -13.49
CA LYS A 100 -2.69 7.97 -13.95
C LYS A 100 -2.06 8.75 -12.80
N SER A 101 -2.77 8.93 -11.69
CA SER A 101 -2.26 9.65 -10.52
C SER A 101 -1.05 8.98 -9.83
N PHE A 102 -0.77 7.71 -10.13
CA PHE A 102 0.42 6.99 -9.68
C PHE A 102 1.59 7.03 -10.68
N GLY A 103 1.34 7.50 -11.91
CA GLY A 103 2.34 7.62 -12.96
C GLY A 103 3.34 8.75 -12.72
N ASP A 104 4.20 9.00 -13.70
CA ASP A 104 5.16 10.09 -13.65
C ASP A 104 4.43 11.45 -13.49
N ASN A 105 4.90 12.26 -12.54
CA ASN A 105 4.27 13.53 -12.12
C ASN A 105 2.82 13.41 -11.61
N GLY A 106 2.37 12.20 -11.23
CA GLY A 106 1.05 11.99 -10.65
C GLY A 106 0.94 12.52 -9.21
N VAL A 107 -0.23 13.08 -8.88
CA VAL A 107 -0.49 13.68 -7.56
C VAL A 107 -0.32 12.67 -6.43
N LYS A 108 -0.87 11.45 -6.56
CA LYS A 108 -0.74 10.40 -5.54
C LYS A 108 0.69 9.92 -5.40
N ARG A 109 1.43 9.82 -6.50
CA ARG A 109 2.85 9.50 -6.46
C ARG A 109 3.60 10.54 -5.62
N GLY A 110 3.42 11.83 -5.91
CA GLY A 110 4.06 12.91 -5.16
C GLY A 110 3.70 12.90 -3.67
N GLN A 111 2.43 12.68 -3.34
CA GLN A 111 1.96 12.54 -1.97
C GLN A 111 2.66 11.40 -1.23
N ILE A 112 2.63 10.18 -1.78
CA ILE A 112 3.25 9.01 -1.15
C ILE A 112 4.76 9.25 -0.97
N THR A 113 5.45 9.78 -1.99
CA THR A 113 6.87 10.08 -1.88
C THR A 113 7.17 11.07 -0.76
N ASN A 114 6.36 12.13 -0.64
CA ASN A 114 6.53 13.13 0.41
C ASN A 114 6.33 12.53 1.82
N GLU A 115 5.35 11.63 1.99
CA GLU A 115 5.13 10.94 3.27
C GLU A 115 6.29 10.01 3.61
N ILE A 116 6.89 9.34 2.62
CA ILE A 116 8.08 8.51 2.83
C ILE A 116 9.26 9.37 3.27
N VAL A 117 9.48 10.52 2.61
CA VAL A 117 10.52 11.47 3.01
C VAL A 117 10.28 11.99 4.42
N PHE A 118 9.03 12.31 4.77
CA PHE A 118 8.66 12.72 6.11
C PHE A 118 8.97 11.62 7.14
N MET A 119 8.55 10.38 6.91
CA MET A 119 8.84 9.24 7.80
C MET A 119 10.36 9.08 8.00
N ILE A 120 11.15 9.10 6.92
CA ILE A 120 12.60 8.95 7.00
C ILE A 120 13.22 10.06 7.86
N ALA A 121 12.83 11.32 7.63
CA ALA A 121 13.38 12.45 8.38
C ALA A 121 12.90 12.48 9.82
N LYS A 122 11.62 12.20 10.07
CA LYS A 122 10.99 12.29 11.39
C LYS A 122 11.46 11.19 12.33
N ASP A 123 11.61 9.98 11.80
CA ASP A 123 11.98 8.80 12.58
C ASP A 123 13.49 8.51 12.54
N GLY A 124 14.28 9.35 11.85
CA GLY A 124 15.74 9.20 11.74
C GLY A 124 16.16 7.92 11.01
N LEU A 125 15.38 7.48 10.02
CA LEU A 125 15.66 6.24 9.30
C LEU A 125 16.81 6.42 8.29
N PRO A 126 17.59 5.36 8.02
CA PRO A 126 18.58 5.40 6.95
C PRO A 126 17.94 5.73 5.60
N LEU A 127 18.60 6.54 4.77
CA LEU A 127 18.10 6.91 3.44
C LEU A 127 17.84 5.71 2.52
N ASN A 128 18.61 4.62 2.70
CA ASN A 128 18.43 3.39 1.95
C ASN A 128 17.18 2.58 2.38
N THR A 129 16.35 3.09 3.30
CA THR A 129 15.11 2.44 3.72
C THR A 129 14.21 2.11 2.53
N VAL A 130 14.15 2.97 1.52
CA VAL A 130 13.38 2.74 0.29
C VAL A 130 13.87 1.56 -0.56
N GLU A 131 15.10 1.11 -0.37
CA GLU A 131 15.69 -0.04 -1.07
C GLU A 131 15.60 -1.33 -0.24
N LYS A 132 15.18 -1.24 1.03
CA LYS A 132 15.07 -2.42 1.90
C LYS A 132 13.92 -3.33 1.43
N THR A 133 14.16 -4.63 1.50
CA THR A 133 13.22 -5.66 1.05
C THR A 133 11.88 -5.60 1.77
N GLY A 134 11.88 -5.45 3.11
CA GLY A 134 10.67 -5.36 3.92
C GLY A 134 9.82 -4.13 3.59
N PHE A 135 10.46 -2.98 3.37
CA PHE A 135 9.76 -1.75 2.96
C PHE A 135 9.11 -1.93 1.58
N ASN A 136 9.84 -2.49 0.61
CA ASN A 136 9.31 -2.77 -0.72
C ASN A 136 8.15 -3.78 -0.70
N TYR A 137 8.21 -4.78 0.20
CA TYR A 137 7.11 -5.72 0.39
C TYR A 137 5.85 -5.02 0.91
N LEU A 138 5.99 -4.17 1.93
CA LEU A 138 4.88 -3.35 2.45
C LEU A 138 4.27 -2.48 1.35
N MET A 139 5.09 -1.79 0.56
CA MET A 139 4.61 -0.88 -0.48
C MET A 139 3.84 -1.60 -1.59
N LYS A 140 4.18 -2.86 -1.91
CA LYS A 140 3.40 -3.68 -2.86
C LYS A 140 1.99 -3.97 -2.37
N VAL A 141 1.78 -4.06 -1.05
CA VAL A 141 0.45 -4.28 -0.46
C VAL A 141 -0.31 -2.96 -0.33
N VAL A 142 0.35 -1.92 0.20
CA VAL A 142 -0.29 -0.64 0.51
C VAL A 142 -0.60 0.18 -0.75
N ALA A 143 0.33 0.23 -1.71
CA ALA A 143 0.20 1.03 -2.92
C ALA A 143 0.83 0.29 -4.12
N PRO A 144 0.16 -0.75 -4.66
CA PRO A 144 0.73 -1.62 -5.70
C PRO A 144 1.08 -0.90 -7.01
N LEU A 145 0.40 0.21 -7.31
CA LEU A 145 0.66 1.02 -8.51
C LEU A 145 1.78 2.05 -8.31
N TYR A 146 2.23 2.27 -7.06
CA TYR A 146 3.28 3.22 -6.76
C TYR A 146 4.66 2.59 -6.98
N LYS A 147 5.48 3.25 -7.80
CA LYS A 147 6.88 2.87 -7.97
C LYS A 147 7.73 3.60 -6.93
N VAL A 148 8.29 2.82 -5.99
CA VAL A 148 9.20 3.34 -4.97
C VAL A 148 10.42 4.00 -5.63
N PRO A 149 10.76 5.25 -5.25
CA PRO A 149 11.92 5.96 -5.79
C PRO A 149 13.24 5.38 -5.26
N ALA A 150 14.32 5.65 -5.99
CA ALA A 150 15.67 5.26 -5.56
C ALA A 150 16.13 6.11 -4.35
N ARG A 151 17.12 5.60 -3.60
CA ARG A 151 17.72 6.34 -2.48
C ARG A 151 18.25 7.71 -2.91
N THR A 152 18.81 7.83 -4.12
CA THR A 152 19.31 9.10 -4.65
C THR A 152 18.19 10.14 -4.77
N THR A 153 17.03 9.76 -5.32
CA THR A 153 15.86 10.66 -5.38
C THR A 153 15.43 11.10 -3.99
N ILE A 154 15.37 10.18 -3.01
CA ILE A 154 15.04 10.53 -1.62
C ILE A 154 16.06 11.48 -1.01
N THR A 155 17.35 11.28 -1.30
CA THR A 155 18.44 12.14 -0.82
C THR A 155 18.23 13.57 -1.32
N HIS A 156 18.03 13.75 -2.62
CA HIS A 156 17.80 15.07 -3.21
C HIS A 156 16.56 15.75 -2.63
N MET A 157 15.46 15.01 -2.41
CA MET A 157 14.26 15.58 -1.81
C MET A 157 14.45 16.00 -0.34
N ILE A 158 15.33 15.33 0.38
CA ILE A 158 15.71 15.71 1.75
C ILE A 158 16.58 16.96 1.72
N ASP A 159 17.53 17.05 0.79
CA ASP A 159 18.35 18.24 0.59
C ASP A 159 17.48 19.47 0.25
N ASP A 160 16.54 19.33 -0.69
CA ASP A 160 15.58 20.40 -1.05
C ASP A 160 14.75 20.86 0.17
N LYS A 161 14.29 19.90 0.99
CA LYS A 161 13.55 20.22 2.23
C LYS A 161 14.45 20.88 3.28
N TYR A 162 15.70 20.43 3.40
CA TYR A 162 16.68 21.03 4.29
C TYR A 162 16.91 22.49 3.92
N ASP A 163 17.11 22.82 2.65
CA ASP A 163 17.36 24.19 2.21
C ASP A 163 16.20 25.13 2.56
N ILE A 164 14.96 24.68 2.36
CA ILE A 164 13.76 25.43 2.73
C ILE A 164 13.70 25.65 4.25
N LEU A 165 13.85 24.58 5.04
CA LEU A 165 13.73 24.65 6.51
C LEU A 165 14.90 25.41 7.14
N SER A 166 16.11 25.25 6.62
CA SER A 166 17.32 25.96 7.02
C SER A 166 17.16 27.46 6.76
N THR A 167 16.58 27.83 5.61
CA THR A 167 16.28 29.24 5.30
C THR A 167 15.26 29.81 6.28
N GLN A 168 14.17 29.09 6.57
CA GLN A 168 13.18 29.51 7.55
C GLN A 168 13.78 29.65 8.95
N LEU A 169 14.62 28.70 9.36
CA LEU A 169 15.31 28.74 10.65
C LEU A 169 16.26 29.92 10.74
N LYS A 170 17.03 30.21 9.69
CA LYS A 170 17.93 31.38 9.63
C LYS A 170 17.15 32.69 9.79
N LEU A 171 16.00 32.83 9.14
CA LEU A 171 15.13 34.00 9.30
C LEU A 171 14.66 34.14 10.75
N LYS A 172 14.24 33.04 11.38
CA LYS A 172 13.86 33.06 12.80
C LYS A 172 15.02 33.44 13.72
N ILE A 173 16.23 32.94 13.46
CA ILE A 173 17.42 33.28 14.25
C ILE A 173 17.79 34.75 14.11
N GLN A 174 17.57 35.37 12.94
CA GLN A 174 17.80 36.81 12.72
C GLN A 174 16.91 37.71 13.57
N GLU A 175 15.74 37.22 13.99
CA GLU A 175 14.80 37.98 14.81
C GLU A 175 15.12 37.93 16.32
N VAL A 176 16.04 37.07 16.74
CA VAL A 176 16.37 36.91 18.17
C VAL A 176 17.42 37.92 18.64
N GLU A 177 17.21 38.49 19.82
CA GLU A 177 18.11 39.48 20.43
C GLU A 177 19.46 38.89 20.85
N ALA A 178 19.47 37.65 21.35
CA ALA A 178 20.67 36.99 21.85
C ALA A 178 20.74 35.51 21.45
N LEU A 179 21.92 35.08 21.01
CA LEU A 179 22.25 33.71 20.66
C LEU A 179 23.44 33.23 21.50
N SER A 180 23.27 32.14 22.25
CA SER A 180 24.35 31.45 22.94
C SER A 180 24.82 30.27 22.12
N LEU A 181 26.13 30.12 21.94
CA LEU A 181 26.73 29.01 21.19
C LEU A 181 27.49 28.09 22.14
N THR A 182 27.22 26.80 22.07
CA THR A 182 28.05 25.76 22.68
C THR A 182 28.79 25.00 21.58
N ALA A 183 30.03 24.59 21.88
CA ALA A 183 30.86 23.83 20.98
C ALA A 183 31.28 22.53 21.66
N ASP A 184 31.02 21.41 21.00
CA ASP A 184 31.47 20.08 21.42
C ASP A 184 32.44 19.52 20.37
N VAL A 185 33.56 18.97 20.83
CA VAL A 185 34.62 18.45 19.96
C VAL A 185 34.98 17.04 20.41
N TRP A 186 34.93 16.10 19.48
CA TRP A 186 35.38 14.73 19.72
C TRP A 186 36.11 14.17 18.52
N THR A 187 36.99 13.19 18.77
CA THR A 187 37.71 12.46 17.72
C THR A 187 37.26 11.01 17.73
N ASP A 188 36.82 10.52 16.57
CA ASP A 188 36.64 9.09 16.33
C ASP A 188 38.02 8.45 16.11
N SER A 189 38.45 7.68 17.11
CA SER A 189 39.75 7.00 17.12
C SER A 189 39.86 5.90 16.07
N HIS A 190 38.74 5.32 15.61
CA HIS A 190 38.76 4.26 14.61
C HIS A 190 38.90 4.80 13.19
N ASN A 191 38.32 5.97 12.93
CA ASN A 191 38.35 6.59 11.61
C ASN A 191 39.35 7.76 11.50
N SER A 192 40.05 8.10 12.60
CA SER A 192 40.95 9.28 12.68
C SER A 192 40.29 10.58 12.22
N GLN A 193 38.98 10.70 12.44
CA GLN A 193 38.19 11.88 12.08
C GLN A 193 37.84 12.66 13.34
N SER A 194 38.06 13.98 13.30
CA SER A 194 37.64 14.88 14.37
C SER A 194 36.40 15.64 13.94
N TYR A 195 35.45 15.74 14.87
CA TYR A 195 34.16 16.39 14.68
C TYR A 195 34.07 17.60 15.61
N LEU A 196 33.50 18.69 15.10
CA LEU A 196 33.12 19.86 15.87
C LEU A 196 31.62 20.07 15.65
N VAL A 197 30.85 20.06 16.73
CA VAL A 197 29.44 20.40 16.71
C VAL A 197 29.23 21.73 17.40
N LEU A 198 28.58 22.64 16.70
CA LEU A 198 28.11 23.92 17.25
C LEU A 198 26.61 23.84 17.48
N THR A 199 26.17 24.11 18.71
CA THR A 199 24.75 24.18 19.06
C THR A 199 24.39 25.60 19.46
N GLY A 200 23.38 26.16 18.79
CA GLY A 200 22.85 27.48 19.11
C GLY A 200 21.61 27.39 20.01
N HIS A 201 21.62 28.16 21.10
CA HIS A 201 20.52 28.29 22.04
C HIS A 201 20.02 29.73 22.04
N CYS A 202 18.72 29.91 21.85
CA CYS A 202 18.09 31.22 21.79
C CYS A 202 16.69 31.15 22.42
N ILE A 203 16.18 32.27 22.92
CA ILE A 203 14.80 32.39 23.42
C ILE A 203 13.96 32.97 22.27
N TYR A 204 12.94 32.23 21.86
CA TYR A 204 12.03 32.66 20.80
C TYR A 204 10.61 32.76 21.36
N GLU A 205 10.12 33.99 21.53
CA GLU A 205 8.72 34.23 21.89
C GLU A 205 7.84 34.07 20.66
N ASN A 206 6.92 33.10 20.68
CA ASN A 206 5.88 32.99 19.66
C ASN A 206 4.89 34.16 19.83
N LYS A 207 5.09 35.23 19.08
CA LYS A 207 4.10 36.30 18.93
C LYS A 207 2.93 35.86 18.06
#